data_AF-A0A6H0T714-F1
#
_entry.id   AF-A0A6H0T714-F1
#
_cell.length_a   1.000
_cell.length_b   1.000
_cell.length_c   1.000
_cell.angle_alpha   90.00
_cell.angle_beta   90.00
_cell.angle_gamma   90.00
#
_symmetry.space_group_name_H-M   'P 1'
#
loop_
_entity.id
_entity.type
_entity.pdbx_description
1 polymer ?
#
loop_
_entity_poly.entity_id
_entity_poly.type
_entity_poly.pdbx_seq_one_letter_code
_entity_poly.pdbx_strand_id
1 'polypeptide(L)'
;MMAIDRMDWHYDAEDFPKDIPTENAGVHIGFFLAWAFEQGMAGELHIEDDQEALEQLAKREITGVDFLIKCCDEKLWGEDFNEEGEAFAVDYYENDDSDFAQSFGNYLSDFNEVFSEYDAYRVPNDWEHFERIKPILNERFVQWQNFQAT
;
A
#
# COMPACT_ATOMS: atom_id res chain seq x y z
N MET A 1 7.04 -16.82 4.57
CA MET A 1 6.28 -15.65 5.05
C MET A 1 4.88 -15.74 4.48
N MET A 2 3.86 -15.20 5.16
CA MET A 2 2.54 -14.98 4.55
C MET A 2 2.57 -13.61 3.86
N ALA A 3 1.86 -13.45 2.75
CA ALA A 3 1.72 -12.13 2.13
C ALA A 3 0.83 -11.26 3.03
N ILE A 4 1.16 -9.98 3.13
CA ILE A 4 0.32 -8.96 3.78
C ILE A 4 -0.95 -8.77 2.96
N ASP A 5 -0.80 -8.66 1.64
CA ASP A 5 -1.92 -8.54 0.71
C ASP A 5 -1.53 -9.07 -0.68
N ARG A 6 -2.53 -9.41 -1.51
CA ARG A 6 -2.31 -9.96 -2.85
C ARG A 6 -3.40 -9.54 -3.80
N MET A 7 -3.03 -9.11 -5.01
CA MET A 7 -4.02 -8.73 -6.02
C MET A 7 -4.99 -9.88 -6.33
N ASP A 8 -4.52 -11.13 -6.34
CA ASP A 8 -5.36 -12.31 -6.63
C ASP A 8 -6.39 -12.61 -5.55
N TRP A 9 -6.19 -12.20 -4.30
CA TRP A 9 -7.24 -12.27 -3.28
C TRP A 9 -8.44 -11.39 -3.63
N HIS A 10 -8.24 -10.36 -4.43
CA HIS A 10 -9.26 -9.42 -4.83
C HIS A 10 -9.83 -9.73 -6.21
N TYR A 11 -9.00 -9.85 -7.25
CA TYR A 11 -9.53 -10.05 -8.61
C TYR A 11 -10.14 -11.44 -8.84
N ASP A 12 -9.76 -12.46 -8.04
CA ASP A 12 -10.41 -13.78 -8.07
C ASP A 12 -11.64 -13.85 -7.16
N ALA A 13 -11.95 -12.79 -6.40
CA ALA A 13 -13.13 -12.74 -5.55
C ALA A 13 -14.42 -12.69 -6.39
N GLU A 14 -15.50 -13.30 -5.88
CA GLU A 14 -16.78 -13.39 -6.60
C GLU A 14 -17.40 -12.01 -6.92
N ASP A 15 -17.10 -11.01 -6.09
CA ASP A 15 -17.63 -9.66 -6.14
C ASP A 15 -16.73 -8.64 -6.87
N PHE A 16 -15.58 -9.07 -7.40
CA PHE A 16 -14.74 -8.17 -8.21
C PHE A 16 -15.48 -7.71 -9.48
N PRO A 17 -15.49 -6.39 -9.80
CA PRO A 17 -16.18 -5.89 -10.98
C PRO A 17 -15.58 -6.45 -12.27
N LYS A 18 -16.41 -7.05 -13.13
CA LYS A 18 -15.96 -7.71 -14.38
C LYS A 18 -15.74 -6.76 -15.55
N ASP A 19 -16.04 -5.48 -15.37
CA ASP A 19 -15.96 -4.42 -16.38
C ASP A 19 -14.76 -3.50 -16.20
N ILE A 20 -13.88 -3.79 -15.23
CA ILE A 20 -12.63 -3.05 -14.99
C ILE A 20 -11.40 -3.96 -15.15
N PRO A 21 -10.21 -3.41 -15.40
CA PRO A 21 -8.96 -4.19 -15.46
C PRO A 21 -8.64 -4.84 -14.11
N THR A 22 -7.94 -5.98 -14.11
CA THR A 22 -7.54 -6.67 -12.87
C THR A 22 -6.53 -5.87 -12.06
N GLU A 23 -5.77 -4.97 -12.72
CA GLU A 23 -4.84 -4.04 -12.08
C GLU A 23 -5.51 -3.14 -11.05
N ASN A 24 -6.81 -2.88 -11.18
CA ASN A 24 -7.59 -2.13 -10.19
C ASN A 24 -7.67 -2.83 -8.82
N ALA A 25 -7.49 -4.15 -8.77
CA ALA A 25 -7.35 -4.90 -7.52
C ALA A 25 -6.12 -4.49 -6.70
N GLY A 26 -5.10 -3.94 -7.35
CA GLY A 26 -3.84 -3.57 -6.71
C GLY A 26 -3.78 -2.12 -6.26
N VAL A 27 -4.80 -1.28 -6.49
CA VAL A 27 -4.68 0.17 -6.29
C VAL A 27 -4.41 0.54 -4.84
N HIS A 28 -5.15 -0.03 -3.88
CA HIS A 28 -4.90 0.24 -2.46
C HIS A 28 -3.53 -0.30 -2.03
N ILE A 29 -3.11 -1.47 -2.53
CA ILE A 29 -1.79 -2.05 -2.26
C ILE A 29 -0.68 -1.13 -2.80
N GLY A 30 -0.78 -0.73 -4.06
CA GLY A 30 0.21 0.07 -4.77
C GLY A 30 0.33 1.49 -4.19
N PHE A 31 -0.77 2.09 -3.74
CA PHE A 31 -0.71 3.40 -3.07
C PHE A 31 0.05 3.32 -1.75
N PHE A 32 -0.17 2.29 -0.94
CA PHE A 32 0.57 2.10 0.31
C PHE A 32 2.07 1.87 0.04
N LEU A 33 2.39 0.95 -0.88
CA LEU A 33 3.76 0.63 -1.29
C LEU A 33 4.51 1.88 -1.77
N ALA A 34 3.92 2.63 -2.70
CA ALA A 34 4.54 3.84 -3.25
C ALA A 34 4.79 4.90 -2.17
N TRP A 35 3.84 5.07 -1.25
CA TRP A 35 4.00 6.00 -0.13
C TRP A 35 5.13 5.58 0.80
N ALA A 36 5.17 4.30 1.19
CA ALA A 36 6.21 3.77 2.08
C ALA A 36 7.61 3.95 1.46
N PHE A 37 7.73 3.72 0.15
CA PHE A 37 9.00 3.89 -0.54
C PHE A 37 9.40 5.37 -0.66
N GLU A 38 8.44 6.29 -0.82
CA GLU A 38 8.68 7.74 -0.70
C GLU A 38 9.18 8.12 0.71
N GLN A 39 8.85 7.36 1.77
CA GLN A 39 9.38 7.55 3.13
C GLN A 39 10.74 6.89 3.38
N GLY A 40 11.33 6.23 2.38
CA GLY A 40 12.60 5.52 2.52
C GLY A 40 12.48 4.16 3.21
N MET A 41 11.29 3.55 3.17
CA MET A 41 11.01 2.26 3.82
C MET A 41 11.21 1.04 2.93
N ALA A 42 11.72 1.21 1.70
CA ALA A 42 11.96 0.08 0.81
C ALA A 42 12.93 -0.94 1.45
N GLY A 43 12.60 -2.23 1.33
CA GLY A 43 13.42 -3.33 1.81
C GLY A 43 14.72 -3.48 1.02
N GLU A 44 15.69 -4.20 1.60
CA GLU A 44 16.99 -4.46 0.97
C GLU A 44 16.84 -5.15 -0.38
N LEU A 45 15.85 -6.04 -0.53
CA LEU A 45 15.50 -6.72 -1.78
C LEU A 45 15.40 -5.72 -2.95
N HIS A 46 14.57 -4.68 -2.81
CA HIS A 46 14.35 -3.72 -3.89
C HIS A 46 15.54 -2.78 -4.10
N ILE A 47 16.29 -2.47 -3.04
CA ILE A 47 17.48 -1.63 -3.13
C ILE A 47 18.58 -2.33 -3.93
N GLU A 48 18.71 -3.65 -3.77
CA GLU A 48 19.74 -4.45 -4.44
C GLU A 48 19.31 -4.89 -5.85
N ASP A 49 18.06 -5.32 -6.02
CA ASP A 49 17.62 -6.00 -7.24
C ASP A 49 16.69 -5.15 -8.15
N ASP A 50 16.02 -4.12 -7.63
CA ASP A 50 14.98 -3.34 -8.35
C ASP A 50 15.31 -1.84 -8.48
N GLN A 51 16.60 -1.47 -8.46
CA GLN A 51 17.04 -0.06 -8.45
C GLN A 51 16.45 0.78 -9.60
N GLU A 52 16.34 0.23 -10.81
CA GLU A 52 15.74 0.93 -11.95
C GLU A 52 14.25 1.22 -11.72
N ALA A 53 13.49 0.24 -11.22
CA ALA A 53 12.08 0.40 -10.93
C ALA A 53 11.86 1.40 -9.77
N LEU A 54 12.72 1.38 -8.75
CA LEU A 54 12.70 2.37 -7.67
C LEU A 54 12.92 3.79 -8.20
N GLU A 55 13.87 3.99 -9.11
CA GLU A 55 14.09 5.29 -9.75
C GLU A 55 12.89 5.74 -10.58
N GLN A 56 12.28 4.84 -11.34
CA GLN A 56 11.08 5.14 -12.13
C GLN A 56 9.90 5.52 -11.21
N LEU A 57 9.70 4.79 -10.11
CA LEU A 57 8.65 5.06 -9.13
C LEU A 57 8.87 6.42 -8.45
N ALA A 58 10.11 6.71 -8.04
CA ALA A 58 10.48 8.00 -7.45
C ALA A 58 10.28 9.19 -8.42
N LYS A 59 10.50 8.97 -9.72
CA LYS A 59 10.23 9.96 -10.79
C LYS A 59 8.76 9.98 -11.21
N ARG A 60 7.92 9.11 -10.64
CA ARG A 60 6.50 8.94 -10.97
C ARG A 60 6.24 8.48 -12.41
N GLU A 61 7.21 7.81 -13.01
CA GLU A 61 7.16 7.25 -14.37
C GLU A 61 6.38 5.93 -14.42
N ILE A 62 6.34 5.20 -13.30
CA ILE A 62 5.49 4.02 -13.06
C ILE A 62 4.68 4.25 -11.78
N THR A 63 3.51 3.63 -11.67
CA THR A 63 2.69 3.67 -10.44
C THR A 63 3.16 2.63 -9.41
N GLY A 64 2.65 2.70 -8.18
CA GLY A 64 2.87 1.64 -7.20
C GLY A 64 2.30 0.30 -7.63
N VAL A 65 1.18 0.28 -8.38
CA VAL A 65 0.63 -0.96 -8.96
C VAL A 65 1.57 -1.53 -10.03
N ASP A 66 2.17 -0.68 -10.87
CA ASP A 66 3.16 -1.12 -11.84
C ASP A 66 4.38 -1.74 -11.15
N PHE A 67 4.84 -1.15 -10.04
CA PHE A 67 5.94 -1.70 -9.25
C PHE A 67 5.55 -3.05 -8.65
N LEU A 68 4.38 -3.14 -7.99
CA LEU A 68 3.85 -4.36 -7.38
C LEU A 68 3.77 -5.52 -8.39
N ILE A 69 3.29 -5.26 -9.60
CA ILE A 69 3.18 -6.27 -10.67
C ILE A 69 4.57 -6.70 -11.16
N LYS A 70 5.50 -5.75 -11.35
CA LYS A 70 6.81 -6.02 -11.97
C LYS A 70 7.83 -6.64 -11.02
N CYS A 71 7.82 -6.22 -9.76
CA CYS A 71 8.89 -6.48 -8.80
C CYS A 71 8.43 -7.35 -7.61
N CYS A 72 7.13 -7.45 -7.36
CA CYS A 72 6.60 -8.14 -6.16
C CYS A 72 5.66 -9.32 -6.49
N ASP A 73 5.63 -9.78 -7.74
CA ASP A 73 4.73 -10.86 -8.20
C ASP A 73 3.25 -10.63 -7.81
N GLU A 74 2.79 -9.37 -7.89
CA GLU A 74 1.41 -8.93 -7.56
C GLU A 74 1.03 -9.05 -6.07
N LYS A 75 2.02 -9.12 -5.18
CA LYS A 75 1.84 -9.40 -3.76
C LYS A 75 2.63 -8.42 -2.91
N LEU A 76 2.08 -8.06 -1.77
CA LEU A 76 2.76 -7.27 -0.76
C LEU A 76 3.31 -8.19 0.32
N TRP A 77 4.61 -8.12 0.54
CA TRP A 77 5.36 -8.91 1.51
C TRP A 77 5.97 -8.01 2.57
N GLY A 78 6.25 -8.56 3.75
CA GLY A 78 7.03 -7.84 4.76
C GLY A 78 8.44 -7.49 4.24
N GLU A 79 9.04 -8.36 3.42
CA GLU A 79 10.37 -8.14 2.83
C GLU A 79 10.44 -7.04 1.76
N ASP A 80 9.29 -6.57 1.27
CA ASP A 80 9.24 -5.38 0.41
C ASP A 80 9.64 -4.12 1.20
N PHE A 81 9.64 -4.20 2.53
CA PHE A 81 9.97 -3.12 3.44
C PHE A 81 11.22 -3.40 4.27
N ASN A 82 11.80 -2.33 4.83
CA ASN A 82 12.75 -2.43 5.93
C ASN A 82 12.02 -2.69 7.27
N GLU A 83 12.78 -2.87 8.36
CA GLU A 83 12.19 -3.20 9.68
C GLU A 83 11.12 -2.19 10.17
N GLU A 84 11.30 -0.88 9.92
CA GLU A 84 10.31 0.14 10.33
C GLU A 84 9.07 0.09 9.45
N GLY A 85 9.25 -0.05 8.13
CA GLY A 85 8.15 -0.17 7.18
C GLY A 85 7.31 -1.42 7.39
N GLU A 86 7.96 -2.57 7.63
CA GLU A 86 7.28 -3.83 7.93
C GLU A 86 6.46 -3.70 9.22
N ALA A 87 7.05 -3.16 10.29
CA ALA A 87 6.35 -2.98 11.56
C ALA A 87 5.12 -2.05 11.42
N PHE A 88 5.24 -0.96 10.66
CA PHE A 88 4.11 -0.09 10.39
C PHE A 88 3.04 -0.77 9.53
N ALA A 89 3.44 -1.52 8.49
CA ALA A 89 2.52 -2.28 7.66
C ALA A 89 1.75 -3.32 8.47
N VAL A 90 2.39 -4.05 9.38
CA VAL A 90 1.72 -5.01 10.28
C VAL A 90 0.66 -4.32 11.14
N ASP A 91 1.01 -3.19 11.79
CA ASP A 91 0.12 -2.52 12.74
C ASP A 91 -1.02 -1.73 12.08
N TYR A 92 -0.80 -1.17 10.90
CA TYR A 92 -1.76 -0.27 10.25
C TYR A 92 -2.43 -0.86 9.02
N TYR A 93 -1.74 -1.72 8.26
CA TYR A 93 -2.26 -2.34 7.03
C TYR A 93 -2.83 -3.73 7.30
N GLU A 94 -2.01 -4.67 7.79
CA GLU A 94 -2.32 -6.10 7.85
C GLU A 94 -3.34 -6.41 8.95
N ASN A 95 -3.10 -5.90 10.15
CA ASN A 95 -3.88 -6.23 11.33
C ASN A 95 -4.90 -5.13 11.63
N ASP A 96 -6.15 -5.32 11.19
CA ASP A 96 -7.25 -4.39 11.40
C ASP A 96 -7.68 -4.23 12.88
N ASP A 97 -7.16 -5.08 13.78
CA ASP A 97 -7.42 -5.09 15.22
C ASP A 97 -6.14 -4.95 16.07
N SER A 98 -5.04 -4.43 15.51
CA SER A 98 -3.85 -4.08 16.30
C SER A 98 -4.18 -3.03 17.37
N ASP A 99 -3.39 -2.95 18.45
CA ASP A 99 -3.60 -1.91 19.49
C ASP A 99 -3.53 -0.49 18.88
N PHE A 100 -2.70 -0.31 17.85
CA PHE A 100 -2.64 0.92 17.07
C PHE A 100 -3.92 1.14 16.26
N ALA A 101 -4.37 0.15 15.50
CA ALA A 101 -5.58 0.22 14.68
C ALA A 101 -6.84 0.49 15.51
N GLN A 102 -6.95 -0.12 16.70
CA GLN A 102 -8.03 0.15 17.65
C GLN A 102 -8.03 1.60 18.16
N SER A 103 -6.87 2.24 18.22
CA SER A 103 -6.71 3.59 18.76
C SER A 103 -6.89 4.68 17.69
N PHE A 104 -6.41 4.43 16.47
CA PHE A 104 -6.30 5.45 15.42
C PHE A 104 -7.08 5.10 14.14
N GLY A 105 -7.23 3.83 13.80
CA GLY A 105 -7.80 3.35 12.53
C GLY A 105 -6.82 2.49 11.74
N ASN A 106 -7.33 1.75 10.75
CA ASN A 106 -6.54 0.93 9.84
C ASN A 106 -6.58 1.46 8.40
N TYR A 107 -5.64 0.99 7.58
CA TYR A 107 -5.43 1.49 6.23
C TYR A 107 -6.65 1.35 5.33
N LEU A 108 -7.30 0.19 5.32
CA LEU A 108 -8.43 -0.05 4.42
C LEU A 108 -9.64 0.84 4.79
N SER A 109 -9.87 1.07 6.08
CA SER A 109 -10.89 2.01 6.56
C SER A 109 -10.61 3.44 6.08
N ASP A 110 -9.38 3.92 6.28
CA ASP A 110 -8.97 5.26 5.86
C ASP A 110 -9.03 5.42 4.33
N PHE A 111 -8.58 4.41 3.57
CA PHE A 111 -8.65 4.38 2.11
C PHE A 111 -10.11 4.49 1.62
N ASN A 112 -11.01 3.70 2.20
CA ASN A 112 -12.43 3.72 1.85
C ASN A 112 -13.12 5.04 2.23
N GLU A 113 -12.69 5.70 3.30
CA GLU A 113 -13.21 7.02 3.66
C GLU A 113 -12.76 8.08 2.65
N VAL A 114 -11.46 8.11 2.32
CA VAL A 114 -10.88 9.07 1.37
C VAL A 114 -11.49 8.95 -0.02
N PHE A 115 -11.87 7.74 -0.44
CA PHE A 115 -12.42 7.44 -1.76
C PHE A 115 -13.88 6.99 -1.72
N SER A 116 -14.64 7.45 -0.72
CA SER A 116 -16.04 7.05 -0.52
C SER A 116 -16.99 7.38 -1.69
N GLU A 117 -16.56 8.22 -2.65
CA GLU A 117 -17.30 8.47 -3.88
C GLU A 117 -17.10 7.41 -4.98
N TYR A 118 -16.14 6.50 -4.81
CA TYR A 118 -15.87 5.41 -5.75
C TYR A 118 -16.49 4.10 -5.26
N ASP A 119 -17.05 3.33 -6.18
CA ASP A 119 -17.40 1.94 -5.89
C ASP A 119 -16.11 1.11 -5.67
N ALA A 120 -16.25 -0.04 -5.00
CA ALA A 120 -15.14 -0.95 -4.71
C ALA A 120 -14.26 -1.21 -5.94
N TYR A 121 -12.94 -1.12 -5.75
CA TYR A 121 -11.91 -1.27 -6.79
C TYR A 121 -12.00 -0.26 -7.96
N ARG A 122 -12.84 0.78 -7.92
CA ARG A 122 -12.94 1.77 -9.01
C ARG A 122 -12.11 3.03 -8.80
N VAL A 123 -11.31 3.09 -7.73
CA VAL A 123 -10.36 4.17 -7.53
C VAL A 123 -9.34 4.15 -8.69
N PRO A 124 -9.15 5.27 -9.41
CA PRO A 124 -8.18 5.33 -10.50
C PRO A 124 -6.74 5.10 -10.02
N ASN A 125 -5.98 4.30 -10.77
CA ASN A 125 -4.54 4.11 -10.54
C ASN A 125 -3.74 5.28 -11.13
N ASP A 126 -3.71 6.41 -10.44
CA ASP A 126 -2.93 7.58 -10.85
C ASP A 126 -2.38 8.37 -9.67
N TRP A 127 -1.46 9.28 -9.97
CA TRP A 127 -0.82 10.11 -8.97
C TRP A 127 -1.75 11.18 -8.37
N GLU A 128 -2.83 11.58 -9.07
CA GLU A 128 -3.81 12.52 -8.53
C GLU A 128 -4.56 11.90 -7.35
N HIS A 129 -4.93 10.62 -7.45
CA HIS A 129 -5.58 9.88 -6.38
C HIS A 129 -4.61 9.50 -5.28
N PHE A 130 -3.39 9.09 -5.61
CA PHE A 130 -2.34 8.87 -4.62
C PHE A 130 -2.13 10.09 -3.71
N GLU A 131 -2.09 11.30 -4.27
CA GLU A 131 -1.94 12.54 -3.48
C GLU A 131 -3.10 12.81 -2.50
N ARG A 132 -4.26 12.17 -2.68
CA ARG A 132 -5.40 12.30 -1.75
C ARG A 132 -5.23 11.45 -0.49
N ILE A 133 -4.64 10.25 -0.61
CA ILE A 133 -4.44 9.35 0.53
C ILE A 133 -3.13 9.64 1.27
N LYS A 134 -2.12 10.17 0.57
CA LYS A 134 -0.80 10.51 1.14
C LYS A 134 -0.84 11.33 2.43
N PRO A 135 -1.67 12.38 2.59
CA PRO A 135 -1.76 13.12 3.84
C PRO A 135 -2.23 12.28 5.02
N ILE A 136 -3.15 11.33 4.80
CA ILE A 136 -3.64 10.43 5.84
C ILE A 136 -2.56 9.43 6.22
N LEU A 137 -1.85 8.86 5.24
CA LEU A 137 -0.70 7.98 5.49
C LEU A 137 0.41 8.68 6.29
N ASN A 138 0.74 9.92 5.94
CA ASN A 138 1.70 10.73 6.71
C ASN A 138 1.25 10.95 8.16
N GLU A 139 -0.03 11.26 8.37
CA GLU A 139 -0.59 11.44 9.71
C GLU A 139 -0.53 10.15 10.53
N ARG A 140 -0.97 9.04 9.96
CA ARG A 140 -0.99 7.72 10.61
C ARG A 140 0.39 7.23 10.96
N PHE A 141 1.36 7.46 10.08
CA PHE A 141 2.74 7.10 10.35
C PHE A 141 3.31 7.89 11.54
N VAL A 142 3.07 9.21 11.61
CA VAL A 142 3.47 10.01 12.78
C VAL A 142 2.75 9.57 14.05
N GLN A 143 1.46 9.25 13.97
CA GLN A 143 0.71 8.71 15.11
C GLN A 143 1.31 7.38 15.58
N TRP A 144 1.65 6.48 14.67
CA TRP A 144 2.26 5.20 14.96
C TRP A 144 3.64 5.35 15.61
N GLN A 145 4.50 6.22 15.08
CA GLN A 145 5.81 6.50 15.68
C GLN A 145 5.69 7.02 17.12
N ASN A 146 4.69 7.86 17.40
CA ASN A 146 4.42 8.33 18.76
C ASN A 146 3.83 7.22 19.66
N PHE A 147 3.00 6.35 19.09
CA PHE A 147 2.41 5.21 19.79
C PHE A 147 3.46 4.18 20.22
N GLN A 148 4.45 3.89 19.37
CA GLN A 148 5.56 2.99 19.70
C GLN A 148 6.51 3.56 20.78
N ALA A 149 6.49 4.87 20.99
CA ALA A 149 7.31 5.54 22.00
C ALA A 149 6.67 5.61 23.40
N THR A 150 5.42 5.14 23.55
CA THR A 150 4.63 5.14 24.80
C THR A 150 4.80 3.87 25.61
#